data_AF-A0A1E1VEG9-F1
#
_entry.id   AF-A0A1E1VEG9-F1
#
_cell.length_a   1.000
_cell.length_b   1.000
_cell.length_c   1.000
_cell.angle_alpha   90.00
_cell.angle_beta   90.00
_cell.angle_gamma   90.00
#
_symmetry.space_group_name_H-M   'P 1'
#
loop_
_entity.id
_entity.type
_entity.pdbx_description
1 polymer ?
#
loop_
_entity_poly.entity_id
_entity_poly.type
_entity_poly.pdbx_seq_one_letter_code
_entity_poly.pdbx_strand_id
1 'polypeptide(L)' 'MTNRVELAVEAAAKALHETVRRQHQLRWELMTERWRADMRDYVRPCVLATLKVADTLSPQPRRPTVPSRISLRARG' A
#
# COMPACT_ATOMS: atom_id res chain seq x y z
N MET A 1 9.68 -7.43 10.24
CA MET A 1 9.26 -6.18 9.57
C MET A 1 8.47 -6.56 8.34
N THR A 2 7.15 -6.31 8.34
CA THR A 2 6.29 -6.73 7.22
C THR A 2 6.37 -5.70 6.10
N ASN A 3 6.70 -6.16 4.89
CA ASN A 3 6.88 -5.33 3.69
C ASN A 3 5.52 -4.76 3.22
N ARG A 4 5.46 -3.44 2.91
CA ARG A 4 4.25 -2.72 2.42
C ARG A 4 3.58 -3.44 1.25
N VAL A 5 4.37 -3.99 0.34
CA VAL A 5 3.87 -4.74 -0.82
C VAL A 5 3.14 -6.00 -0.37
N GLU A 6 3.72 -6.77 0.55
CA GLU A 6 3.14 -8.03 1.01
C GLU A 6 1.82 -7.80 1.76
N LEU A 7 1.72 -6.73 2.55
CA LEU A 7 0.46 -6.33 3.20
C LEU A 7 -0.61 -5.95 2.18
N ALA A 8 -0.25 -5.19 1.16
CA ALA A 8 -1.20 -4.79 0.11
C ALA A 8 -1.65 -5.98 -0.74
N VAL A 9 -0.75 -6.92 -1.03
CA VAL A 9 -1.05 -8.16 -1.77
C VAL A 9 -2.00 -9.04 -0.96
N GLU A 10 -1.75 -9.26 0.33
CA GLU A 10 -2.63 -10.05 1.19
C GLU A 10 -4.03 -9.44 1.28
N ALA A 11 -4.13 -8.12 1.48
CA ALA A 11 -5.40 -7.41 1.55
C ALA A 11 -6.19 -7.50 0.23
N ALA A 12 -5.52 -7.32 -0.91
CA ALA A 12 -6.14 -7.41 -2.22
C ALA A 12 -6.62 -8.83 -2.53
N ALA A 13 -5.82 -9.85 -2.20
CA ALA A 13 -6.18 -11.25 -2.40
C ALA A 13 -7.41 -11.64 -1.57
N LYS A 14 -7.43 -11.24 -0.30
CA LYS A 14 -8.59 -11.45 0.59
C LYS A 14 -9.85 -10.77 0.07
N ALA A 15 -9.74 -9.48 -0.31
CA ALA A 15 -10.88 -8.73 -0.84
C ALA A 15 -11.42 -9.37 -2.13
N LEU A 16 -10.55 -9.74 -3.07
CA LEU A 16 -10.97 -10.40 -4.31
C LEU A 16 -11.72 -11.71 -4.01
N HIS A 17 -11.13 -12.56 -3.17
CA HIS A 17 -11.76 -13.82 -2.76
C HIS A 17 -13.16 -13.62 -2.16
N GLU A 18 -13.31 -12.62 -1.28
CA GLU A 18 -14.58 -12.30 -0.64
C GLU A 18 -15.62 -11.75 -1.63
N THR A 19 -15.21 -10.94 -2.61
CA THR A 19 -16.12 -10.36 -3.62
C THR A 19 -16.71 -11.41 -4.58
N VAL A 20 -15.96 -12.46 -4.90
CA VAL A 20 -16.39 -13.51 -5.86
C VAL A 20 -17.35 -14.51 -5.21
N ARG A 21 -17.32 -14.66 -3.88
CA ARG A 21 -18.13 -15.65 -3.15
C ARG A 21 -19.39 -15.03 -2.57
N ARG A 22 -20.45 -14.92 -3.39
CA ARG A 22 -21.78 -14.37 -3.06
C ARG A 22 -22.43 -14.84 -1.75
N GLN A 23 -22.00 -15.96 -1.16
CA GLN A 23 -22.64 -16.55 0.03
C GLN A 23 -21.70 -16.70 1.24
N HIS A 24 -20.49 -16.13 1.22
CA HIS A 24 -19.50 -16.23 2.32
C HIS A 24 -19.17 -17.68 2.79
N GLN A 25 -19.60 -18.70 2.04
CA GLN A 25 -19.49 -20.13 2.42
C GLN A 25 -18.04 -20.62 2.46
N LEU A 26 -17.11 -19.86 1.87
CA LEU A 26 -15.69 -20.16 1.82
C LEU A 26 -14.95 -18.93 2.33
N ARG A 27 -14.85 -18.78 3.65
CA ARG A 27 -14.12 -17.65 4.27
C ARG A 27 -12.63 -17.74 3.96
N TRP A 28 -11.96 -16.60 3.80
CA TRP A 28 -10.52 -16.52 3.50
C TRP A 28 -9.69 -17.36 4.47
N GLU A 29 -10.01 -17.30 5.76
CA GLU A 29 -9.29 -17.99 6.83
C GLU A 29 -9.44 -19.52 6.78
N LEU A 30 -10.47 -20.02 6.10
CA LEU A 30 -10.73 -21.46 5.93
C LEU A 30 -10.11 -22.01 4.64
N MET A 31 -9.52 -21.16 3.81
CA MET A 31 -8.90 -21.59 2.56
C MET A 31 -7.53 -22.21 2.80
N THR A 32 -7.19 -23.18 1.95
CA THR A 32 -5.87 -23.79 1.97
C THR A 32 -4.77 -22.76 1.72
N GLU A 33 -3.58 -22.99 2.26
CA GLU A 33 -2.43 -22.10 2.00
C GLU A 33 -2.12 -22.01 0.51
N ARG A 34 -2.28 -23.11 -0.23
CA ARG A 34 -2.12 -23.14 -1.69
C ARG A 34 -3.06 -22.17 -2.38
N TRP A 35 -4.36 -22.21 -2.05
CA TRP A 35 -5.33 -21.26 -2.61
C TRP A 35 -4.97 -19.81 -2.30
N ARG A 36 -4.58 -19.53 -1.04
CA ARG A 36 -4.17 -18.18 -0.63
C ARG A 36 -2.90 -17.72 -1.38
N ALA A 37 -1.95 -18.62 -1.61
CA ALA A 37 -0.77 -18.35 -2.44
C ALA A 37 -1.17 -18.03 -3.90
N ASP A 38 -2.00 -18.87 -4.52
CA ASP A 38 -2.47 -18.66 -5.90
C ASP A 38 -3.20 -17.31 -6.06
N MET A 39 -4.02 -16.93 -5.07
CA MET A 39 -4.70 -15.63 -5.07
C MET A 39 -3.74 -14.45 -4.91
N ARG A 40 -2.71 -14.58 -4.06
CA ARG A 40 -1.66 -13.55 -3.92
C ARG A 40 -0.87 -13.38 -5.20
N ASP A 41 -0.49 -14.48 -5.85
CA ASP A 41 0.25 -14.45 -7.12
C ASP A 41 -0.60 -13.82 -8.23
N TYR A 42 -1.90 -14.13 -8.26
CA TYR A 42 -2.84 -13.55 -9.21
C TYR A 42 -2.96 -12.03 -9.08
N VAL A 43 -3.07 -11.47 -7.86
CA VAL A 43 -3.28 -10.03 -7.66
C VAL A 43 -1.98 -9.21 -7.63
N ARG A 44 -0.82 -9.84 -7.37
CA ARG A 44 0.47 -9.16 -7.17
C ARG A 44 0.82 -8.17 -8.30
N PRO A 45 0.68 -8.50 -9.60
CA PRO A 45 1.00 -7.55 -10.67
C PRO A 45 0.17 -6.26 -10.60
N CYS A 46 -1.14 -6.37 -10.33
CA CYS A 46 -2.04 -5.21 -10.21
C CYS A 46 -1.70 -4.34 -9.00
N VAL A 47 -1.36 -4.97 -7.87
CA VAL A 47 -0.96 -4.25 -6.64
C VAL A 47 0.33 -3.46 -6.88
N LEU A 48 1.34 -4.08 -7.50
CA LEU A 48 2.61 -3.40 -7.80
C LEU A 48 2.43 -2.19 -8.73
N ALA A 49 1.63 -2.35 -9.80
CA ALA A 49 1.31 -1.26 -10.71
C ALA A 49 0.58 -0.11 -9.99
N THR A 50 -0.39 -0.45 -9.14
CA THR A 50 -1.17 0.54 -8.38
C THR A 50 -0.30 1.30 -7.38
N LEU A 51 0.57 0.60 -6.64
CA LEU A 51 1.48 1.23 -5.69
C LEU A 51 2.45 2.20 -6.39
N LYS A 52 2.98 1.80 -7.55
CA LYS A 52 3.84 2.67 -8.37
C LYS A 52 3.14 3.98 -8.74
N VAL A 53 1.86 3.92 -9.13
CA VAL A 53 1.06 5.10 -9.46
C VAL A 53 0.69 5.91 -8.20
N ALA A 54 0.35 5.25 -7.10
CA ALA A 54 0.03 5.93 -5.84
C ALA A 54 1.23 6.73 -5.32
N ASP A 55 2.45 6.21 -5.47
CA ASP A 55 3.68 6.89 -5.06
C ASP A 55 3.98 8.12 -5.93
N THR A 56 3.53 8.18 -7.20
CA THR A 56 3.65 9.39 -8.02
C THR A 56 2.55 10.42 -7.76
N LEU A 57 1.37 9.97 -7.33
CA LEU A 57 0.21 10.82 -7.05
C LEU A 57 0.19 11.40 -5.63
N SER A 58 0.99 10.86 -4.71
CA SER A 58 1.14 11.40 -3.36
C SER A 58 2.36 12.32 -3.31
N PRO A 59 2.23 13.64 -3.60
CA PRO A 59 3.28 14.56 -3.26
C PRO A 59 3.40 14.54 -1.74
N GLN A 60 4.49 13.95 -1.24
CA GLN A 60 4.97 14.20 0.12
C GLN A 60 4.76 15.68 0.44
N PRO A 61 4.17 16.05 1.60
CA PRO A 61 4.16 17.46 1.98
C PRO A 61 5.61 17.91 1.99
N ARG A 62 5.98 18.76 1.03
CA ARG A 62 7.32 19.36 0.99
C ARG A 62 7.50 19.96 2.37
N ARG A 63 8.51 19.49 3.13
CA ARG A 63 8.88 20.13 4.40
C ARG A 63 8.89 21.64 4.13
N PRO A 64 8.20 22.47 4.92
CA PRO A 64 8.28 23.90 4.74
C PRO A 64 9.77 24.24 4.83
N THR A 65 10.33 24.74 3.72
CA THR A 65 11.67 25.30 3.68
C THR A 65 11.62 26.48 4.62
N VAL A 66 12.02 26.28 5.88
CA VAL A 66 12.20 27.39 6.81
C VAL A 66 13.24 28.29 6.16
N PRO A 67 12.91 29.53 5.77
CA PRO A 67 13.92 30.44 5.27
C PRO A 67 14.86 30.70 6.44
N SER A 68 16.13 30.32 6.31
CA SER A 68 17.18 30.75 7.24
C SER A 68 17.17 32.28 7.25
N ARG A 69 16.49 32.89 8.21
CA ARG A 69 16.59 34.33 8.44
C ARG A 69 18.04 34.60 8.83
N ILE A 70 18.76 35.17 7.88
CA ILE A 70 20.03 35.86 8.05
C ILE A 70 19.87 36.78 9.27
N SER A 71 20.56 36.44 10.36
CA SER A 71 20.66 37.31 11.52
C SER A 71 21.66 38.42 11.19
N LEU A 72 21.21 39.42 10.43
CA LEU A 72 21.95 40.66 10.25
C LEU A 72 21.68 41.51 11.50
N ARG A 73 22.39 41.23 12.60
CA ARG A 73 22.40 42.15 13.74
C ARG A 73 23.31 43.32 13.38
N ALA A 74 22.64 44.44 13.12
CA ALA A 74 23.21 45.73 12.81
C ALA A 74 24.21 46.19 13.88
N ARG A 75 25.22 46.92 13.41
CA ARG A 75 26.05 47.82 14.21
C ARG A 75 25.14 48.85 14.88
N GLY A 76 25.43 49.13 16.14
CA GLY A 76 24.83 50.19 16.96
C GLY A 76 25.55 50.21 18.28
#